data_AF-D8UAQ9-F1
#
_entry.id   AF-D8UAQ9-F1
#
_cell.length_a   1.000
_cell.length_b   1.000
_cell.length_c   1.000
_cell.angle_alpha   90.00
_cell.angle_beta   90.00
_cell.angle_gamma   90.00
#
_symmetry.space_group_name_H-M   'P 1'
#
loop_
_entity.id
_entity.type
_entity.pdbx_description
1 polymer ?
#
loop_
_entity_poly.entity_id
_entity_poly.type
_entity_poly.pdbx_seq_one_letter_code
_entity_poly.pdbx_strand_id
1 'polypeptide(L)' 'LTWDDAAAFCSTQHIGGRLPSLASAAEADAVLSLWSKLSYWVGLSDVAKEGSFVWADGNSSRPLPWNS' A
#
# COMPACT_ATOMS: atom_id res chain seq x y z
N LEU A 1 0.64 9.59 -11.90
CA LEU A 1 0.72 9.51 -10.43
C LEU A 1 1.74 8.45 -10.10
N THR A 2 2.80 8.85 -9.41
CA THR A 2 3.79 7.95 -8.82
C THR A 2 3.31 7.46 -7.45
N TRP A 3 4.04 6.52 -6.86
CA TRP A 3 3.80 6.10 -5.48
C TRP A 3 3.98 7.28 -4.50
N ASP A 4 5.03 8.09 -4.69
CA ASP A 4 5.28 9.28 -3.88
C ASP A 4 4.15 10.31 -3.97
N ASP A 5 3.60 10.54 -5.17
CA ASP A 5 2.45 11.44 -5.34
C ASP A 5 1.24 10.96 -4.52
N ALA A 6 0.98 9.65 -4.52
CA ALA A 6 -0.14 9.06 -3.79
C ALA A 6 0.09 9.09 -2.26
N ALA A 7 1.30 8.79 -1.81
CA ALA A 7 1.69 8.87 -0.41
C ALA A 7 1.59 10.30 0.14
N ALA A 8 2.06 11.28 -0.65
CA ALA A 8 1.94 12.70 -0.32
C ALA A 8 0.46 13.11 -0.26
N PHE A 9 -0.35 12.72 -1.25
CA PHE A 9 -1.78 13.01 -1.28
C PHE A 9 -2.51 12.51 -0.01
N CYS A 10 -2.29 11.26 0.41
CA CYS A 10 -2.89 10.72 1.63
C CYS A 10 -2.46 11.52 2.88
N SER A 11 -1.18 11.93 2.93
CA SER A 11 -0.64 12.72 4.04
C SER A 11 -1.23 14.14 4.12
N THR A 12 -1.66 14.71 3.00
CA THR A 12 -2.32 16.03 2.99
C THR A 12 -3.81 15.96 3.32
N GLN A 13 -4.47 14.82 3.14
CA GLN A 13 -5.91 14.70 3.42
C GLN A 13 -6.22 14.80 4.91
N HIS A 14 -5.41 14.12 5.74
CA HIS A 14 -5.60 14.09 7.19
C HIS A 14 -4.25 14.00 7.91
N ILE A 15 -4.17 14.57 9.12
CA ILE A 15 -3.00 14.41 9.99
C ILE A 15 -2.81 12.91 10.27
N GLY A 16 -1.65 12.39 9.89
CA GLY A 16 -1.33 10.96 10.02
C GLY A 16 -1.90 10.06 8.93
N GLY A 17 -2.55 10.61 7.90
CA GLY A 17 -3.03 9.86 6.74
C GLY A 17 -1.88 9.24 5.96
N ARG A 18 -2.01 7.96 5.60
CA ARG A 18 -1.02 7.19 4.83
C ARG A 18 -1.72 6.24 3.87
N LEU A 19 -0.99 5.79 2.85
CA LEU A 19 -1.47 4.70 2.00
C LEU A 19 -1.67 3.42 2.83
N PRO A 20 -2.72 2.62 2.55
CA PRO A 20 -3.10 1.50 3.41
C PRO A 20 -2.11 0.36 3.33
N SER A 21 -1.92 -0.34 4.45
CA SER A 21 -1.28 -1.66 4.45
C SER A 21 -2.31 -2.78 4.21
N LEU A 22 -1.85 -3.91 3.67
CA LEU A 22 -2.66 -5.12 3.52
C LEU A 22 -2.00 -6.23 4.32
N ALA A 23 -2.56 -6.52 5.50
CA ALA A 23 -1.98 -7.41 6.49
C ALA A 23 -2.27 -8.90 6.20
N SER A 24 -3.19 -9.20 5.28
CA SER A 24 -3.55 -10.59 4.93
C SER A 24 -4.05 -10.74 3.50
N ALA A 25 -4.00 -11.97 2.98
CA ALA A 25 -4.58 -12.29 1.67
C ALA A 25 -6.09 -12.05 1.63
N ALA A 26 -6.79 -12.29 2.74
CA ALA A 26 -8.23 -12.03 2.85
C ALA A 26 -8.56 -10.53 2.77
N GLU A 27 -7.73 -9.69 3.40
CA GLU A 27 -7.88 -8.23 3.30
C GLU A 27 -7.58 -7.74 1.88
N ALA A 28 -6.53 -8.26 1.24
CA ALA A 28 -6.24 -7.95 -0.15
C ALA A 28 -7.36 -8.37 -1.09
N ASP A 29 -7.94 -9.56 -0.92
CA ASP A 29 -9.08 -10.04 -1.71
C ASP A 29 -10.32 -9.15 -1.51
N ALA A 30 -10.60 -8.74 -0.27
CA ALA A 30 -11.67 -7.80 0.03
C ALA A 30 -11.45 -6.44 -0.67
N VAL A 31 -10.23 -5.89 -0.64
CA VAL A 31 -9.92 -4.63 -1.33
C VAL A 31 -9.94 -4.79 -2.85
N LEU A 32 -9.40 -5.88 -3.39
CA LEU A 32 -9.41 -6.18 -4.83
C LEU A 32 -10.82 -6.41 -5.38
N SER A 33 -11.71 -7.04 -4.61
CA SER A 33 -13.10 -7.26 -5.02
C SER A 33 -13.92 -5.97 -5.03
N LEU A 34 -13.74 -5.10 -4.04
CA LEU A 34 -14.42 -3.80 -3.95
C LEU A 34 -14.04 -2.86 -5.10
N TRP A 35 -12.80 -2.93 -5.59
CA TRP A 35 -12.23 -1.98 -6.54
C TRP A 35 -11.71 -2.66 -7.83
N SER A 36 -12.31 -3.78 -8.21
CA SER A 36 -11.86 -4.67 -9.31
C SER A 36 -11.69 -4.03 -10.69
N LYS A 37 -12.21 -2.81 -10.91
CA LYS A 37 -12.11 -2.08 -12.18
C LYS A 37 -11.16 -0.87 -12.14
N LEU A 38 -10.55 -0.57 -10.99
CA LEU A 38 -9.67 0.57 -10.82
C LEU A 38 -8.27 0.12 -10.40
N SER A 39 -7.26 0.83 -10.88
CA SER A 39 -5.91 0.74 -10.34
C SER A 39 -5.79 1.69 -9.15
N TYR A 40 -5.15 1.24 -8.08
CA TYR A 40 -4.98 2.02 -6.85
C TYR A 40 -3.61 1.76 -6.24
N TRP A 41 -3.13 2.74 -5.47
CA TRP A 41 -1.88 2.65 -4.73
C TRP A 41 -2.12 2.08 -3.34
N VAL A 42 -1.18 1.25 -2.88
CA VAL A 42 -1.09 0.76 -1.49
C VAL A 42 0.23 1.19 -0.87
N GLY A 43 0.34 1.10 0.45
CA GLY A 43 1.49 1.59 1.20
C GLY A 43 2.75 0.75 1.09
N LEU A 44 2.74 -0.38 0.38
CA LEU A 44 3.91 -1.23 0.22
C LEU A 44 4.89 -0.58 -0.77
N SER A 45 6.14 -0.38 -0.34
CA SER A 45 7.18 0.15 -1.22
C SER A 45 8.57 -0.29 -0.77
N ASP A 46 9.54 -0.24 -1.67
CA ASP A 46 10.96 -0.46 -1.40
C ASP A 46 11.81 0.79 -1.74
N VAL A 47 11.18 1.96 -1.81
CA VAL A 47 11.84 3.25 -2.14
C VAL A 47 13.01 3.58 -1.22
N ALA A 48 12.97 3.12 0.03
CA ALA A 48 14.05 3.33 1.00
C ALA A 48 15.27 2.44 0.71
N LYS A 49 15.05 1.23 0.16
CA LYS A 49 16.08 0.26 -0.17
C LYS A 49 15.49 -0.80 -1.10
N GLU A 50 15.92 -0.78 -2.36
CA GLU A 50 15.54 -1.76 -3.39
C GLU A 50 15.59 -3.20 -2.86
N GLY A 51 14.52 -3.97 -3.09
CA GLY A 51 14.39 -5.34 -2.63
C GLY A 51 14.03 -5.51 -1.15
N SER A 52 13.84 -4.41 -0.40
CA SER A 52 13.38 -4.40 0.99
C SER A 52 12.04 -3.69 1.10
N PHE A 53 10.96 -4.43 0.87
CA PHE A 53 9.60 -3.90 0.94
C PHE A 53 9.14 -3.62 2.37
N VAL A 54 8.65 -2.40 2.59
CA VAL A 54 8.13 -1.90 3.87
C VAL A 54 6.80 -1.19 3.66
N TRP A 55 5.94 -1.22 4.68
CA TRP A 55 4.66 -0.52 4.64
C TRP A 55 4.81 0.93 5.11
N ALA A 56 4.20 1.85 4.37
CA ALA A 56 4.23 3.28 4.65
C ALA A 56 3.70 3.63 6.04
N ASP A 57 2.72 2.89 6.57
CA ASP A 57 2.14 3.08 7.90
C ASP A 57 2.97 2.47 9.04
N GLY A 58 4.10 1.84 8.74
CA GLY A 58 4.93 1.15 9.71
C GLY A 58 4.39 -0.21 10.13
N ASN A 59 3.37 -0.73 9.43
CA ASN A 59 2.90 -2.10 9.65
C ASN A 59 4.06 -3.10 9.42
N SER A 60 4.16 -4.09 10.30
CA SER A 60 5.20 -5.13 10.26
C SER A 60 4.74 -6.40 9.55
N SER A 61 3.52 -6.43 9.02
CA SER A 61 2.99 -7.54 8.25
C SER A 61 3.88 -7.86 7.05
N ARG A 62 4.16 -9.15 6.86
CA ARG A 62 4.92 -9.63 5.71
C ARG A 62 4.20 -9.23 4.41
N PRO A 63 4.91 -8.69 3.41
CA PRO A 63 4.33 -8.41 2.11
C PRO A 63 3.67 -9.67 1.51
N LEU A 64 2.52 -9.48 0.86
CA LEU A 64 1.82 -10.56 0.18
C LEU A 64 2.62 -11.02 -1.06
N PRO A 65 2.49 -12.29 -1.48
CA PRO A 65 3.10 -12.78 -2.71
C PRO A 65 2.34 -12.21 -3.91
N TRP A 66 2.69 -11.00 -4.32
CA TRP A 66 2.15 -10.38 -5.52
C TRP A 66 2.73 -11.06 -6.76
N ASN A 67 1.88 -11.76 -7.52
CA ASN A 67 2.21 -12.35 -8.83
C ASN A 67 3.32 -13.42 -8.82
N SER A 68 3.31 -14.30 -7.81
CA SER A 68 4.14 -15.51 -7.75
C SER A 68 3.79 -16.54 -8.83
#